data_AF-A0A2H0MIC6-F1
#
_entry.id   AF-A0A2H0MIC6-F1
#
_cell.length_a   1.000
_cell.length_b   1.000
_cell.length_c   1.000
_cell.angle_alpha   90.00
_cell.angle_beta   90.00
_cell.angle_gamma   90.00
#
_symmetry.space_group_name_H-M   'P 1'
#
loop_
_entity.id
_entity.type
_entity.pdbx_description
1 polymer ?
#
loop_
_entity_poly.entity_id
_entity_poly.type
_entity_poly.pdbx_seq_one_letter_code
_entity_poly.pdbx_strand_id
1 'polypeptide(L)'
;MRPNLFARFSEEGFSKMTSFKTLDIRGLSFFSATDLMAKSFAKICHNGVLELILDKKKNFTDALESWAQNKGYKISDIDDGNRLIRIFIKKE
;
A
#
# COMPACT_ATOMS: atom_id res chain seq x y z
N MET A 1 -37.76 17.75 -30.28
CA MET A 1 -37.81 16.55 -29.42
C MET A 1 -36.39 16.15 -29.08
N ARG A 2 -36.05 16.14 -27.79
CA ARG A 2 -34.72 15.81 -27.28
C ARG A 2 -34.63 14.29 -27.10
N PRO A 3 -33.64 13.57 -27.67
CA PRO A 3 -33.30 12.26 -27.17
C PRO A 3 -32.56 12.36 -25.83
N ASN A 4 -32.88 11.40 -24.97
CA ASN A 4 -32.70 11.35 -23.53
C ASN A 4 -31.26 11.50 -23.02
N LEU A 5 -31.17 12.21 -21.89
CA LEU A 5 -30.04 12.41 -20.98
C LEU A 5 -29.71 11.14 -20.16
N PHE A 6 -29.63 9.98 -20.80
CA PHE A 6 -29.52 8.68 -20.12
C PHE A 6 -28.60 7.69 -20.87
N ALA A 7 -27.36 8.10 -21.17
CA ALA A 7 -26.35 7.18 -21.68
C ALA A 7 -24.94 7.74 -21.47
N ARG A 8 -24.56 7.96 -20.20
CA ARG A 8 -23.14 8.03 -19.84
C ARG A 8 -22.95 7.64 -18.38
N PHE A 9 -23.40 6.43 -18.03
CA PHE A 9 -22.77 5.73 -16.93
C PHE A 9 -21.34 5.42 -17.39
N SER A 10 -20.41 6.25 -16.93
CA SER A 10 -18.99 6.01 -17.06
C SER A 10 -18.67 4.76 -16.24
N GLU A 11 -18.62 3.60 -16.88
CA GLU A 11 -18.06 2.35 -16.35
C GLU A 11 -16.52 2.45 -16.27
N GLU A 12 -15.99 3.54 -15.73
CA GLU A 12 -14.57 3.70 -15.47
C GLU A 12 -14.42 4.31 -14.08
N GLY A 13 -14.02 3.50 -13.10
CA GLY A 13 -13.56 4.06 -11.83
C GLY A 13 -13.58 3.15 -10.61
N PHE A 14 -14.24 1.99 -10.62
CA PHE A 14 -14.04 1.02 -9.55
C PHE A 14 -12.73 0.27 -9.81
N SER A 15 -11.59 0.96 -9.63
CA SER A 15 -10.27 0.33 -9.54
C SER A 15 -10.42 -0.82 -8.56
N LYS A 16 -10.44 -2.05 -9.08
CA LYS A 16 -10.61 -3.32 -8.34
C LYS A 16 -9.77 -3.24 -7.08
N MET A 17 -10.38 -2.83 -5.97
CA MET A 17 -9.65 -2.59 -4.73
C MET A 17 -9.22 -3.96 -4.23
N THR A 18 -7.95 -4.08 -3.89
CA THR A 18 -7.35 -5.37 -3.53
C THR A 18 -7.37 -5.52 -2.02
N SER A 19 -7.84 -6.66 -1.52
CA SER A 19 -7.79 -6.98 -0.09
C SER A 19 -6.39 -7.34 0.39
N PHE A 20 -5.52 -7.78 -0.51
CA PHE A 20 -4.13 -8.07 -0.22
C PHE A 20 -3.25 -7.63 -1.39
N LYS A 21 -2.10 -7.03 -1.10
CA LYS A 21 -1.09 -6.73 -2.11
C LYS A 21 0.30 -6.85 -1.51
N THR A 22 1.20 -7.47 -2.26
CA THR A 22 2.64 -7.48 -1.94
C THR A 22 3.36 -6.46 -2.81
N LEU A 23 4.28 -5.70 -2.21
CA LEU A 23 5.12 -4.72 -2.88
C LEU A 23 6.58 -4.99 -2.52
N ASP A 24 7.38 -5.33 -3.53
CA ASP A 24 8.83 -5.40 -3.39
C ASP A 24 9.42 -4.00 -3.62
N ILE A 25 10.04 -3.45 -2.58
CA ILE A 25 10.68 -2.12 -2.61
C ILE A 25 12.20 -2.21 -2.41
N ARG A 26 12.78 -3.41 -2.57
CA ARG A 26 14.21 -3.63 -2.40
C ARG A 26 14.99 -2.88 -3.46
N GLY A 27 16.18 -2.40 -3.09
CA GLY A 27 17.01 -1.57 -3.97
C GLY A 27 16.43 -0.20 -4.35
N LEU A 28 15.19 0.15 -3.96
CA LEU A 28 14.63 1.48 -4.20
C LEU A 28 15.19 2.52 -3.23
N SER A 29 15.19 3.77 -3.68
CA SER A 29 15.45 4.91 -2.80
C SER A 29 14.30 5.08 -1.79
N PHE A 30 14.57 5.74 -0.65
CA PHE A 30 13.55 6.01 0.37
C PHE A 30 12.32 6.72 -0.20
N PHE A 31 12.54 7.78 -0.98
CA PHE A 31 11.45 8.52 -1.58
C PHE A 31 10.63 7.67 -2.57
N SER A 32 11.30 6.91 -3.44
CA SER A 32 10.63 6.06 -4.44
C SER A 32 9.79 4.95 -3.79
N ALA A 33 10.32 4.32 -2.75
CA ALA A 33 9.62 3.28 -2.00
C ALA A 33 8.38 3.84 -1.28
N THR A 34 8.51 4.99 -0.60
CA THR A 34 7.40 5.64 0.11
C THR A 34 6.30 6.11 -0.84
N ASP A 35 6.65 6.69 -2.00
CA ASP A 35 5.67 7.08 -3.02
C ASP A 35 4.93 5.86 -3.60
N LEU A 36 5.66 4.80 -3.94
CA LEU A 36 5.08 3.57 -4.51
C LEU A 36 4.17 2.85 -3.49
N MET A 37 4.59 2.85 -2.22
CA MET A 37 3.80 2.35 -1.11
C MET A 37 2.49 3.15 -0.97
N ALA A 38 2.56 4.48 -0.88
CA ALA A 38 1.38 5.32 -0.72
C ALA A 38 0.37 5.12 -1.86
N LYS A 39 0.86 5.09 -3.11
CA LYS A 39 0.05 4.80 -4.30
C LYS A 39 -0.58 3.41 -4.27
N SER A 40 0.13 2.41 -3.76
CA SER A 40 -0.37 1.04 -3.64
C SER A 40 -1.39 0.91 -2.51
N PHE A 41 -1.12 1.54 -1.37
CA PHE A 41 -2.00 1.54 -0.21
C PHE A 41 -3.33 2.26 -0.46
N ALA A 42 -3.32 3.31 -1.28
CA ALA A 42 -4.54 3.98 -1.74
C ALA A 42 -5.50 3.02 -2.48
N LYS A 43 -4.98 1.97 -3.11
CA LYS A 43 -5.75 0.95 -3.85
C LYS A 43 -6.17 -0.26 -3.00
N ILE A 44 -5.74 -0.32 -1.74
CA ILE A 44 -6.12 -1.39 -0.79
C ILE A 44 -7.53 -1.11 -0.24
N CYS A 45 -8.38 -2.14 -0.24
CA CYS A 45 -9.70 -2.13 0.41
C CYS A 45 -9.59 -1.82 1.91
N HIS A 46 -10.66 -1.31 2.50
CA HIS A 46 -10.83 -1.32 3.95
C HIS A 46 -10.74 -2.77 4.49
N ASN A 47 -10.11 -2.96 5.64
CA ASN A 47 -9.72 -4.26 6.21
C ASN A 47 -8.72 -5.08 5.34
N GLY A 48 -8.12 -4.46 4.32
CA GLY A 48 -7.09 -5.07 3.48
C GLY A 48 -5.69 -4.91 4.05
N VAL A 49 -4.74 -5.69 3.53
CA VAL A 49 -3.34 -5.75 3.99
C VAL A 49 -2.38 -5.46 2.84
N LEU A 50 -1.42 -4.57 3.09
CA LEU A 50 -0.27 -4.33 2.22
C LEU A 50 0.96 -4.99 2.84
N GLU A 51 1.56 -5.95 2.13
CA GLU A 51 2.85 -6.53 2.46
C GLU A 51 3.95 -5.76 1.72
N LEU A 52 4.99 -5.35 2.43
CA LEU A 52 6.17 -4.66 1.92
C LEU A 52 7.38 -5.56 2.13
N ILE A 53 8.17 -5.80 1.08
CA ILE A 53 9.44 -6.53 1.16
C ILE A 53 10.57 -5.51 0.99
N LEU A 54 11.42 -5.40 2.00
CA LEU A 54 12.54 -4.48 2.05
C LEU A 54 13.83 -5.16 2.52
N ASP A 55 14.96 -4.57 2.16
CA ASP A 55 16.26 -5.01 2.69
C ASP A 55 16.41 -4.54 4.14
N LYS A 56 16.97 -5.41 5.00
CA LYS A 56 17.27 -5.13 6.41
C LYS A 56 18.20 -3.93 6.64
N LYS A 57 18.82 -3.41 5.58
CA LYS A 57 19.92 -2.45 5.64
C LYS A 57 19.56 -0.99 5.91
N LYS A 58 18.30 -0.61 6.14
CA LYS A 58 17.94 0.82 6.26
C LYS A 58 16.79 1.07 7.23
N ASN A 59 16.81 2.26 7.84
CA ASN A 59 15.84 2.91 8.74
C ASN A 59 14.41 3.06 8.17
N PHE A 60 13.98 2.18 7.24
CA PHE A 60 12.65 2.19 6.67
C PHE A 60 11.59 1.74 7.67
N THR A 61 11.90 0.75 8.51
CA THR A 61 10.95 0.23 9.50
C THR A 61 10.42 1.35 10.40
N ASP A 62 11.33 2.14 10.97
CA ASP A 62 11.01 3.27 11.86
C ASP A 62 10.15 4.35 11.18
N ALA A 63 10.48 4.69 9.93
CA ALA A 63 9.71 5.64 9.14
C ALA A 63 8.33 5.11 8.73
N LEU A 64 8.23 3.80 8.45
CA LEU A 64 6.98 3.13 8.10
C LEU A 64 6.08 2.99 9.33
N GLU A 65 6.64 2.68 10.49
CA GLU A 65 5.92 2.69 11.76
C GLU A 65 5.36 4.07 12.07
N SER A 66 6.19 5.12 11.98
CA SER A 66 5.76 6.51 12.16
C SER A 66 4.63 6.90 11.19
N TRP A 67 4.76 6.52 9.91
CA TRP A 67 3.73 6.76 8.90
C TRP A 67 2.41 6.04 9.21
N ALA A 68 2.49 4.76 9.62
CA ALA A 68 1.32 3.95 9.95
C ALA A 68 0.60 4.46 11.20
N GLN A 69 1.36 4.79 12.25
CA GLN A 69 0.83 5.35 13.49
C GLN A 69 0.11 6.70 13.26
N ASN A 70 0.71 7.59 12.46
CA ASN A 70 0.09 8.88 12.12
C ASN A 70 -1.22 8.73 11.33
N LYS A 71 -1.44 7.57 10.70
CA LYS A 71 -2.67 7.25 9.96
C LYS A 71 -3.64 6.34 10.73
N GLY A 72 -3.26 5.88 11.92
CA GLY A 72 -4.06 4.92 12.71
C GLY A 72 -4.08 3.50 12.13
N TYR A 73 -3.09 3.12 11.32
CA TYR A 73 -3.00 1.78 10.75
C TYR A 73 -2.19 0.84 11.63
N LYS A 74 -2.55 -0.45 11.61
CA LYS A 74 -1.78 -1.49 12.30
C LYS A 74 -0.64 -1.97 11.42
N ILE A 75 0.56 -1.97 11.98
CA ILE A 75 1.78 -2.46 11.34
C ILE A 75 2.28 -3.70 12.07
N SER A 76 2.85 -4.65 11.34
CA SER A 76 3.50 -5.83 11.90
C SER A 76 4.70 -6.18 11.02
N ASP A 77 5.88 -6.30 11.62
CA ASP A 77 7.09 -6.72 10.92
C ASP A 77 7.44 -8.19 11.20
N ILE A 78 7.99 -8.84 10.19
CA ILE A 78 8.58 -10.18 10.27
C ILE A 78 10.01 -10.08 9.73
N ASP A 79 10.98 -10.30 10.60
CA ASP A 79 12.40 -10.41 10.24
C ASP A 79 12.73 -11.88 9.95
N ASP A 80 12.99 -12.20 8.68
CA ASP A 80 13.33 -13.56 8.24
C ASP A 80 14.81 -13.90 8.47
N GLY A 81 15.57 -13.04 9.17
CA GLY A 81 16.96 -13.27 9.59
C GLY A 81 18.00 -13.16 8.47
N ASN A 82 17.63 -13.41 7.21
CA ASN A 82 18.57 -13.60 6.10
C ASN A 82 18.73 -12.37 5.17
N ARG A 83 18.51 -11.15 5.68
CA ARG A 83 18.62 -9.81 5.02
C ARG A 83 17.31 -9.20 4.51
N LEU A 84 16.18 -9.87 4.70
CA LEU A 84 14.88 -9.39 4.25
C LEU A 84 14.00 -9.11 5.47
N ILE A 85 13.33 -7.96 5.44
CA ILE A 85 12.26 -7.63 6.38
C ILE A 85 10.96 -7.57 5.57
N ARG A 86 9.92 -8.21 6.10
CA ARG A 86 8.56 -8.10 5.58
C ARG A 86 7.73 -7.28 6.54
N ILE A 87 7.05 -6.26 6.04
CA ILE A 87 6.19 -5.40 6.85
C ILE A 87 4.77 -5.53 6.32
N PHE A 88 3.83 -5.83 7.21
CA PHE A 88 2.41 -5.93 6.92
C PHE A 88 1.71 -4.71 7.50
N ILE A 89 0.97 -3.99 6.65
CA ILE A 89 0.20 -2.82 7.04
C ILE A 89 -1.27 -3.12 6.77
N LYS A 90 -2.06 -3.20 7.84
CA LYS A 90 -3.50 -3.41 7.76
C LYS A 90 -4.21 -2.07 7.75
N LYS A 91 -5.03 -1.87 6.72
CA LYS A 91 -5.95 -0.73 6.61
C LYS A 91 -7.18 -1.05 7.44
N GLU A 92 -7.29 -0.43 8.61
CA GLU A 92 -8.50 -0.54 9.43
C GLU A 92 -9.66 0.27 8.89
#